data_AF-A0A7I8IDS0-F1
#
_entry.id   AF-A0A7I8IDS0-F1
#
_cell.length_a   1.000
_cell.length_b   1.000
_cell.length_c   1.000
_cell.angle_alpha   90.00
_cell.angle_beta   90.00
_cell.angle_gamma   90.00
#
_symmetry.space_group_name_H-M   'P 1'
#
loop_
_entity.id
_entity.type
_entity.pdbx_description
1 polymer ?
#
loop_
_entity_poly.entity_id
_entity_poly.type
_entity_poly.pdbx_seq_one_letter_code
_entity_poly.pdbx_strand_id
1 'polypeptide(L)'
;MDLPGWLVHWGHPANMAVVLFAMGGYGTYLGFRIRFSGDVEEKAKAKDLHPKLLATMFVFFAVGATVGPHAITGAIGLALLTIQAVLPSLFEGNPGLRNVHGLLGSSIMALFLVHAAFGLQLGLSS
;
A
#
# COMPACT_ATOMS: atom_id res chain seq x y z
N MET A 1 -1.09 14.05 19.50
CA MET A 1 -1.42 15.30 18.77
C MET A 1 -2.92 15.49 18.88
N ASP A 2 -3.38 16.66 19.32
CA ASP A 2 -4.81 16.98 19.38
C ASP A 2 -5.27 17.50 18.00
N LEU A 3 -5.59 16.57 17.10
CA LEU A 3 -6.15 16.91 15.79
C LEU A 3 -7.66 17.20 15.90
N PRO A 4 -8.20 18.09 15.05
CA PRO A 4 -9.65 18.32 15.00
C PRO A 4 -10.42 17.01 14.74
N GLY A 5 -11.49 16.75 15.50
CA GLY A 5 -12.26 15.51 15.40
C GLY A 5 -12.81 15.22 14.00
N TRP A 6 -13.24 16.24 13.25
CA TRP A 6 -13.72 16.08 11.88
C TRP A 6 -12.64 15.55 10.91
N LEU A 7 -11.38 15.93 11.14
CA LEU A 7 -10.25 15.51 10.31
C LEU A 7 -9.91 14.04 10.56
N VAL A 8 -9.98 13.60 11.81
CA VAL A 8 -9.79 12.18 12.17
C VAL A 8 -10.97 11.35 11.68
N HIS A 9 -12.20 11.85 11.81
CA HIS A 9 -13.41 11.09 11.49
C HIS A 9 -13.66 10.93 9.99
N TRP A 10 -13.37 11.96 9.18
CA TRP A 10 -13.66 11.93 7.74
C TRP A 10 -12.41 12.08 6.88
N GLY A 11 -11.47 12.92 7.29
CA GLY A 11 -10.23 13.16 6.54
C GLY A 11 -9.31 11.94 6.50
N HIS A 12 -9.10 11.28 7.64
CA HIS A 12 -8.29 10.06 7.69
C HIS A 12 -8.86 8.93 6.82
N PRO A 13 -10.12 8.49 6.95
CA PRO A 13 -10.65 7.42 6.10
C PRO A 13 -10.71 7.82 4.62
N ALA A 14 -11.00 9.09 4.29
CA ALA A 14 -10.96 9.55 2.89
C ALA A 14 -9.54 9.48 2.30
N ASN A 15 -8.51 9.93 3.03
CA ASN A 15 -7.11 9.77 2.64
C ASN A 15 -6.77 8.29 2.45
N MET A 16 -7.13 7.45 3.41
CA MET A 16 -6.83 6.02 3.35
C MET A 16 -7.52 5.33 2.17
N ALA A 17 -8.72 5.76 1.76
CA ALA A 17 -9.37 5.24 0.56
C ALA A 17 -8.52 5.51 -0.70
N VAL A 18 -7.99 6.73 -0.87
CA VAL A 18 -7.09 7.06 -1.99
C VAL A 18 -5.82 6.21 -1.93
N VAL A 19 -5.19 6.13 -0.75
CA VAL A 19 -3.95 5.38 -0.54
C VAL A 19 -4.13 3.90 -0.87
N LEU A 20 -5.20 3.27 -0.37
CA LEU A 20 -5.37 1.82 -0.51
C LEU A 20 -5.91 1.42 -1.87
N PHE A 21 -6.94 2.12 -2.39
CA PHE A 21 -7.59 1.72 -3.64
C PHE A 21 -6.90 2.30 -4.86
N ALA A 22 -6.65 3.62 -4.90
CA ALA A 22 -6.04 4.23 -6.06
C ALA A 22 -4.55 3.90 -6.12
N MET A 23 -3.80 4.14 -5.04
CA MET A 23 -2.35 3.98 -5.08
C MET A 23 -1.93 2.52 -4.89
N GLY A 24 -2.44 1.85 -3.85
CA GLY A 24 -2.15 0.44 -3.59
C GLY A 24 -2.76 -0.49 -4.64
N GLY A 25 -4.02 -0.29 -4.99
CA GLY A 25 -4.72 -1.08 -5.99
C GLY A 25 -4.11 -0.95 -7.39
N TYR A 26 -3.98 0.28 -7.91
CA TYR A 26 -3.36 0.49 -9.21
C TYR A 26 -1.87 0.16 -9.20
N GLY A 27 -1.14 0.47 -8.13
CA GLY A 27 0.26 0.08 -7.98
C GLY A 27 0.45 -1.44 -8.04
N THR A 28 -0.42 -2.20 -7.37
CA THR A 28 -0.42 -3.68 -7.44
C THR A 28 -0.76 -4.19 -8.84
N TYR A 29 -1.77 -3.60 -9.49
CA TYR A 29 -2.09 -3.89 -10.88
C TYR A 29 -0.88 -3.70 -11.80
N LEU A 30 -0.17 -2.57 -11.68
CA LEU A 30 1.06 -2.31 -12.44
C LEU A 30 2.14 -3.37 -12.14
N GLY A 31 2.27 -3.83 -10.89
CA GLY A 31 3.16 -4.93 -10.53
C GLY A 31 2.87 -6.22 -11.32
N PHE A 32 1.58 -6.55 -11.48
CA PHE A 32 1.18 -7.67 -12.34
C PHE A 32 1.46 -7.41 -13.83
N ARG A 33 1.30 -6.17 -14.32
CA ARG A 33 1.65 -5.82 -15.70
C ARG A 33 3.15 -5.95 -15.98
N ILE A 34 4.01 -5.55 -15.04
CA ILE A 34 5.48 -5.78 -15.13
C ILE A 34 5.78 -7.27 -15.33
N ARG A 35 5.09 -8.12 -14.57
CA ARG A 35 5.36 -9.57 -14.58
C ARG A 35 4.80 -10.28 -15.80
N PHE A 36 3.58 -9.96 -16.20
CA PHE A 36 2.80 -10.81 -17.11
C PHE A 36 2.47 -10.18 -18.46
N SER A 37 2.65 -8.86 -18.66
CA SER A 37 2.33 -8.26 -19.96
C SER A 37 3.30 -8.74 -21.05
N GLY A 38 2.81 -8.95 -22.27
CA GLY A 38 3.64 -9.19 -23.46
C GLY A 38 4.12 -7.91 -24.15
N ASP A 39 3.51 -6.78 -23.82
CA ASP A 39 3.78 -5.48 -24.43
C ASP A 39 4.99 -4.80 -23.75
N VAL A 40 5.97 -4.41 -24.57
CA VAL A 40 7.22 -3.80 -24.11
C VAL A 40 7.00 -2.37 -23.60
N GLU A 41 6.16 -1.59 -24.28
CA GLU A 41 5.85 -0.21 -23.91
C GLU A 41 5.07 -0.18 -22.60
N GLU A 42 4.07 -1.06 -22.48
CA GLU A 42 3.29 -1.17 -21.25
C GLU A 42 4.15 -1.62 -20.07
N LYS A 43 5.03 -2.62 -20.26
CA LYS A 43 5.98 -3.05 -19.23
C LYS A 43 6.91 -1.90 -18.81
N ALA A 44 7.43 -1.12 -19.75
CA ALA A 44 8.28 0.02 -19.46
C ALA A 44 7.54 1.06 -18.60
N LYS A 45 6.30 1.41 -19.00
CA LYS A 45 5.43 2.32 -18.25
C LYS A 45 5.10 1.77 -16.86
N ALA A 46 4.80 0.49 -16.74
CA ALA A 46 4.49 -0.13 -15.46
C ALA A 46 5.71 -0.15 -14.53
N LYS A 47 6.92 -0.44 -15.05
CA LYS A 47 8.18 -0.37 -14.28
C LYS A 47 8.49 1.03 -13.79
N ASP A 48 8.13 2.07 -14.54
CA ASP A 48 8.30 3.47 -14.12
C ASP A 48 7.28 3.88 -13.05
N LEU A 49 6.00 3.56 -13.27
CA LEU A 49 4.90 4.04 -12.44
C LEU A 49 4.72 3.24 -11.13
N HIS A 50 4.93 1.92 -11.15
CA HIS A 50 4.74 1.06 -9.98
C HIS A 50 5.52 1.54 -8.74
N PRO A 51 6.86 1.74 -8.79
CA PRO A 51 7.61 2.19 -7.62
C PRO A 51 7.24 3.62 -7.22
N LYS A 52 6.92 4.52 -8.17
CA LYS A 52 6.50 5.89 -7.84
C LYS A 52 5.20 5.89 -7.05
N LEU A 53 4.18 5.20 -7.54
CA LEU A 53 2.89 5.11 -6.85
C LEU A 53 3.01 4.45 -5.49
N LEU A 54 3.73 3.32 -5.38
CA LEU A 54 3.85 2.62 -4.10
C LEU A 54 4.76 3.34 -3.10
N ALA A 55 5.77 4.07 -3.56
CA ALA A 55 6.55 4.94 -2.68
C ALA A 55 5.69 6.09 -2.13
N THR A 56 4.87 6.71 -2.97
CA THR A 56 3.94 7.74 -2.49
C THR A 56 2.89 7.13 -1.56
N MET A 57 2.39 5.92 -1.85
CA MET A 57 1.47 5.19 -0.98
C MET A 57 2.09 4.96 0.39
N PHE A 58 3.34 4.51 0.45
CA PHE A 58 4.08 4.29 1.69
C PHE A 58 4.09 5.54 2.57
N VAL A 59 4.39 6.70 1.98
CA VAL A 59 4.45 7.98 2.72
C VAL A 59 3.08 8.35 3.28
N PHE A 60 2.02 8.35 2.46
CA PHE A 60 0.69 8.71 2.93
C PHE A 60 0.10 7.69 3.92
N PHE A 61 0.43 6.41 3.75
CA PHE A 61 0.07 5.37 4.70
C PHE A 61 0.77 5.59 6.05
N ALA A 62 2.07 5.91 6.04
CA ALA A 62 2.82 6.22 7.27
C ALA A 62 2.23 7.43 8.00
N VAL A 63 1.92 8.51 7.28
CA VAL A 63 1.23 9.68 7.86
C VAL A 63 -0.12 9.29 8.43
N GLY A 64 -0.93 8.52 7.68
CA GLY A 64 -2.22 8.01 8.13
C GLY A 64 -2.13 7.15 9.40
N ALA A 65 -1.10 6.29 9.51
CA ALA A 65 -0.91 5.42 10.65
C ALA A 65 -0.67 6.19 11.97
N THR A 66 -0.25 7.47 11.91
CA THR A 66 -0.04 8.30 13.12
C THR A 66 -1.32 8.96 13.65
N VAL A 67 -2.41 8.98 12.88
CA VAL A 67 -3.63 9.75 13.21
C VAL A 67 -4.87 8.88 13.44
N GLY A 68 -4.78 7.56 13.24
CA GLY A 68 -5.93 6.64 13.26
C GLY A 68 -6.07 5.79 14.54
N PRO A 69 -7.31 5.44 14.96
CA PRO A 69 -7.59 4.65 16.18
C PRO A 69 -7.18 3.16 16.10
N HIS A 70 -6.89 2.63 14.91
CA HIS A 70 -6.44 1.24 14.69
C HIS A 70 -4.91 1.15 14.46
N ALA A 71 -4.14 1.77 15.35
CA ALA A 71 -2.70 1.99 15.22
C ALA A 71 -1.87 0.69 15.05
N ILE A 72 -2.27 -0.42 15.68
CA ILE A 72 -1.53 -1.69 15.60
C ILE A 72 -1.56 -2.26 14.17
N THR A 73 -2.75 -2.30 13.54
CA THR A 73 -2.87 -2.79 12.16
C THR A 73 -2.14 -1.89 11.16
N GLY A 74 -2.14 -0.57 11.42
CA GLY A 74 -1.34 0.39 10.64
C GLY A 74 0.17 0.18 10.80
N ALA A 75 0.66 -0.02 12.04
CA ALA A 75 2.07 -0.26 12.30
C ALA A 75 2.58 -1.56 11.64
N ILE A 76 1.79 -2.65 11.73
CA ILE A 76 2.09 -3.90 11.04
C ILE A 76 2.13 -3.68 9.52
N GLY A 77 1.15 -2.96 8.97
CA GLY A 77 1.11 -2.58 7.56
C GLY A 77 2.37 -1.84 7.11
N LEU A 78 2.82 -0.86 7.89
CA LEU A 78 4.01 -0.06 7.57
C LEU A 78 5.31 -0.90 7.64
N ALA A 79 5.43 -1.78 8.63
CA ALA A 79 6.55 -2.71 8.73
C ALA A 79 6.63 -3.64 7.51
N LEU A 80 5.48 -4.22 7.10
CA LEU A 80 5.40 -5.07 5.91
C LEU A 80 5.70 -4.30 4.61
N LEU A 81 5.18 -3.09 4.48
CA LEU A 81 5.48 -2.23 3.33
C LEU A 81 6.97 -1.85 3.26
N THR A 82 7.63 -1.68 4.41
CA THR A 82 9.08 -1.42 4.46
C THR A 82 9.85 -2.61 3.90
N ILE A 83 9.51 -3.83 4.33
CA ILE A 83 10.11 -5.07 3.79
C ILE A 83 9.84 -5.17 2.29
N GLN A 84 8.60 -4.90 1.86
CA GLN A 84 8.18 -4.94 0.46
C GLN A 84 8.96 -3.95 -0.42
N ALA A 85 9.27 -2.75 0.09
CA ALA A 85 10.01 -1.72 -0.62
C ALA A 85 11.51 -2.01 -0.74
N VAL A 86 12.09 -2.74 0.23
CA VAL A 86 13.51 -3.13 0.23
C VAL A 86 13.76 -4.35 -0.65
N LEU A 87 12.84 -5.33 -0.69
CA LEU A 87 12.97 -6.57 -1.45
C LEU A 87 13.55 -6.42 -2.88
N PRO A 88 13.12 -5.44 -3.71
CA PRO A 88 13.65 -5.25 -5.05
C PRO A 88 15.16 -5.00 -5.15
N SER A 89 15.79 -4.39 -4.13
CA SER A 89 17.24 -4.13 -4.15
C SER A 89 18.08 -5.40 -4.02
N LEU A 90 17.45 -6.52 -3.62
CA LEU A 90 18.10 -7.81 -3.42
C LEU A 90 17.90 -8.77 -4.61
N PHE A 91 17.17 -8.35 -5.65
CA PHE A 91 16.80 -9.23 -6.78
C PHE A 91 17.99 -9.68 -7.63
N GLU A 92 19.04 -8.86 -7.75
CA GLU A 92 20.22 -9.22 -8.55
C GLU A 92 20.98 -10.41 -7.96
N GLY A 93 21.13 -10.44 -6.64
CA GLY A 93 21.77 -11.55 -5.93
C GLY A 93 20.88 -12.77 -5.69
N ASN A 94 19.54 -12.60 -5.74
CA ASN A 94 18.59 -13.70 -5.58
C ASN A 94 17.31 -13.44 -6.40
N PRO A 95 17.27 -13.88 -7.67
CA PRO A 95 16.11 -13.68 -8.55
C PRO A 95 14.80 -14.29 -8.03
N GLY A 96 14.88 -15.30 -7.15
CA GLY A 96 13.73 -15.93 -6.51
C GLY A 96 12.92 -14.97 -5.63
N LEU A 97 13.57 -13.91 -5.10
CA LEU A 97 12.91 -12.88 -4.30
C LEU A 97 11.85 -12.09 -5.08
N ARG A 98 11.87 -12.12 -6.42
CA ARG A 98 10.79 -11.54 -7.24
C ARG A 98 9.44 -12.21 -7.00
N ASN A 99 9.45 -13.53 -6.78
CA ASN A 99 8.22 -14.26 -6.45
C ASN A 99 7.78 -13.95 -5.02
N VAL A 100 8.73 -13.84 -4.09
CA VAL A 100 8.46 -13.43 -2.70
C VAL A 100 7.84 -12.03 -2.65
N HIS A 101 8.40 -11.06 -3.38
CA HIS A 101 7.85 -9.71 -3.50
C HIS A 101 6.43 -9.71 -4.08
N GLY A 102 6.17 -10.51 -5.11
CA GLY A 102 4.83 -10.64 -5.68
C GLY A 102 3.81 -11.22 -4.69
N LEU A 103 4.17 -12.29 -3.99
CA LEU A 103 3.31 -12.93 -3.00
C LEU A 103 3.08 -12.04 -1.77
N LEU A 104 4.16 -11.49 -1.21
CA LEU A 104 4.11 -10.58 -0.06
C LEU A 104 3.28 -9.33 -0.38
N GLY A 105 3.52 -8.70 -1.54
CA GLY A 105 2.73 -7.54 -1.98
C GLY A 105 1.24 -7.85 -2.11
N SER A 106 0.90 -9.00 -2.69
CA SER A 106 -0.50 -9.45 -2.79
C SER A 106 -1.14 -9.70 -1.41
N SER A 107 -0.40 -10.31 -0.49
CA SER A 107 -0.85 -10.54 0.89
C SER A 107 -1.02 -9.22 1.67
N ILE A 108 -0.12 -8.25 1.48
CA ILE A 108 -0.26 -6.91 2.06
C ILE A 108 -1.54 -6.24 1.57
N MET A 109 -1.86 -6.33 0.28
CA MET A 109 -3.11 -5.78 -0.25
C MET A 109 -4.34 -6.43 0.38
N ALA A 110 -4.34 -7.75 0.58
CA ALA A 110 -5.43 -8.43 1.27
C ALA A 110 -5.58 -7.93 2.73
N LEU A 111 -4.48 -7.77 3.45
CA LEU A 111 -4.48 -7.19 4.80
C LEU A 111 -5.00 -5.75 4.81
N PHE A 112 -4.71 -4.97 3.78
CA PHE A 112 -5.22 -3.60 3.66
C PHE A 112 -6.71 -3.53 3.38
N LEU A 113 -7.31 -4.53 2.73
CA LEU A 113 -8.78 -4.62 2.65
C LEU A 113 -9.39 -4.86 4.04
N VAL A 114 -8.76 -5.71 4.88
CA VAL A 114 -9.20 -5.92 6.27
C VAL A 114 -9.04 -4.63 7.09
N HIS A 115 -7.90 -3.96 6.97
CA HIS A 115 -7.65 -2.66 7.61
C HIS A 115 -8.70 -1.61 7.20
N ALA A 116 -9.01 -1.51 5.90
CA ALA A 116 -10.04 -0.60 5.39
C ALA A 116 -11.43 -0.94 5.93
N ALA A 117 -11.78 -2.24 6.03
CA ALA A 117 -13.05 -2.67 6.59
C ALA A 117 -13.21 -2.26 8.06
N PHE A 118 -12.16 -2.43 8.88
CA PHE A 118 -12.18 -1.96 10.27
C PHE A 118 -12.23 -0.42 10.37
N GLY A 119 -11.51 0.29 9.50
CA GLY A 119 -11.59 1.76 9.43
C GLY A 119 -13.01 2.26 9.10
N LEU A 120 -13.66 1.63 8.12
CA LEU A 120 -15.05 1.93 7.75
C LEU A 120 -16.02 1.60 8.89
N GLN A 121 -15.86 0.43 9.53
CA GLN A 121 -16.69 0.04 10.67
C GLN A 121 -16.59 1.06 11.82
N LEU A 122 -15.39 1.52 12.17
CA LEU A 122 -15.22 2.54 13.20
C LEU A 122 -15.90 3.86 12.80
N GLY A 123 -15.72 4.33 11.57
CA GLY A 123 -16.33 5.57 11.09
C GLY A 123 -17.86 5.55 11.03
N LEU A 124 -18.47 4.37 10.88
CA LEU A 124 -19.94 4.20 10.92
C LEU A 124 -20.50 3.96 12.32
N SER A 125 -19.65 3.62 13.29
CA SER A 125 -20.05 3.32 14.68
C SER A 125 -19.86 4.51 15.64
N SER A 126 -19.41 5.66 15.11
CA SER A 126 -19.04 6.87 15.86
C SER A 126 -20.06 7.98 15.70
#